data_AF-A0A1X7GJ38-F1
#
_entry.id   AF-A0A1X7GJ38-F1
#
_cell.length_a   1.000
_cell.length_b   1.000
_cell.length_c   1.000
_cell.angle_alpha   90.00
_cell.angle_beta   90.00
_cell.angle_gamma   90.00
#
_symmetry.space_group_name_H-M   'P 1'
#
loop_
_entity.id
_entity.type
_entity.pdbx_description
1 polymer ?
#
loop_
_entity_poly.entity_id
_entity_poly.type
_entity_poly.pdbx_seq_one_letter_code
_entity_poly.pdbx_strand_id
1 'polypeptide(L)'
;MNKVQIIIIIFLSFFLLQNCSTIKEGFTSQKKNSVDEFLVEKKSPLVMPPEFGELPIPGEVAVNENEDQTDIKSLLSLDNKKTKTETNTTQKSTTLEDSILEKIKN
;
A
#
# COMPACT_ATOMS: atom_id res chain seq x y z
N MET A 1 8.56 19.41 46.85
CA MET A 1 8.16 18.10 46.27
C MET A 1 7.99 17.11 47.41
N ASN A 2 6.89 16.37 47.42
CA ASN A 2 6.68 15.37 48.45
C ASN A 2 7.79 14.32 48.38
N LYS A 3 8.27 13.80 49.51
CA LYS A 3 9.38 12.84 49.56
C LYS A 3 9.13 11.62 48.65
N VAL A 4 7.86 11.20 48.56
CA VAL A 4 7.38 10.14 47.65
C VAL A 4 7.54 10.52 46.17
N GLN A 5 7.25 11.76 45.79
CA GLN A 5 7.41 12.24 44.41
C GLN A 5 8.88 12.24 43.98
N ILE A 6 9.80 12.59 44.89
CA ILE A 6 11.24 12.53 44.62
C ILE A 6 11.70 11.08 44.39
N ILE A 7 11.23 10.14 45.20
CA ILE A 7 11.54 8.71 45.05
C ILE A 7 11.05 8.16 43.71
N ILE A 8 9.84 8.54 43.29
CA ILE A 8 9.27 8.11 42.00
C ILE A 8 10.11 8.63 40.82
N ILE A 9 10.55 9.88 40.87
CA ILE A 9 11.37 10.48 39.80
C ILE A 9 12.74 9.82 39.70
N ILE A 10 13.36 9.49 40.84
CA ILE A 10 14.64 8.78 40.89
C ILE A 10 14.50 7.39 40.26
N PHE A 11 13.45 6.64 40.61
CA PHE A 11 13.17 5.33 40.02
C PHE A 11 12.93 5.41 38.51
N LEU A 12 12.15 6.40 38.06
CA LEU A 12 11.87 6.60 36.64
C LEU A 12 13.13 6.94 35.85
N SER A 13 14.01 7.79 36.40
CA SER A 13 15.29 8.11 35.79
C SER A 13 16.19 6.87 35.67
N PHE A 14 16.23 6.01 36.69
CA PHE A 14 17.00 4.78 36.68
C PHE A 14 16.50 3.77 35.63
N PHE A 15 15.18 3.70 35.42
CA PHE A 15 14.57 2.84 34.40
C PHE A 15 14.93 3.29 32.98
N LEU A 16 14.99 4.60 32.73
CA LEU A 16 15.35 5.16 31.41
C LEU A 16 16.82 4.93 31.05
N LEU A 17 17.71 4.82 32.05
CA LEU A 17 19.15 4.60 31.83
C LEU A 17 19.49 3.15 31.42
N GLN A 18 18.60 2.18 31.62
CA GLN A 18 18.86 0.76 31.29
C GLN A 18 18.91 0.47 29.77
N ASN A 19 18.40 1.36 28.93
CA ASN A 19 18.34 1.18 27.47
C ASN A 19 19.51 1.86 26.71
N CYS A 20 20.63 2.15 27.37
CA CYS A 20 21.78 2.86 26.79
C CYS A 20 22.73 1.96 25.94
N SER A 21 22.32 0.73 25.59
CA SER A 21 23.15 -0.22 24.84
C SER A 21 23.38 0.21 23.39
N THR A 22 22.34 0.76 22.75
CA THR A 22 22.32 1.15 21.33
C THR A 22 23.10 2.42 21.04
N ILE A 23 23.28 3.27 22.04
CA ILE A 23 24.06 4.51 21.93
C ILE A 23 25.52 4.17 21.64
N LYS A 24 26.08 3.16 22.33
CA LYS A 24 27.45 2.70 22.07
C LYS A 24 27.63 2.26 20.62
N GLU A 25 26.67 1.53 20.05
CA GLU A 25 26.72 1.07 18.66
C GLU A 25 26.59 2.20 17.64
N GLY A 26 25.82 3.24 17.94
CA GLY A 26 25.68 4.43 17.08
C GLY A 26 26.88 5.39 17.12
N PHE A 27 27.62 5.45 18.24
CA PHE A 27 28.84 6.27 18.38
C PHE A 27 30.12 5.51 18.03
N THR A 28 30.11 4.18 18.08
CA THR A 28 31.17 3.39 17.46
C THR A 28 30.95 3.41 15.96
N SER A 29 31.91 3.90 15.18
CA SER A 29 31.94 3.59 13.75
C SER A 29 32.09 2.08 13.62
N GLN A 30 30.96 1.37 13.48
CA GLN A 30 30.97 -0.03 13.11
C GLN A 30 31.64 -0.07 11.73
N LYS A 31 32.92 -0.44 11.70
CA LYS A 31 33.62 -0.72 10.45
C LYS A 31 32.87 -1.90 9.85
N LYS A 32 31.93 -1.61 8.95
CA LYS A 32 31.16 -2.62 8.24
C LYS A 32 32.19 -3.45 7.49
N ASN A 33 32.44 -4.67 7.96
CA ASN A 33 33.29 -5.63 7.25
C ASN A 33 32.57 -6.17 6.00
N SER A 34 31.61 -5.42 5.43
CA SER A 34 31.14 -5.69 4.08
C SER A 34 32.10 -4.97 3.15
N VAL A 35 33.03 -5.72 2.59
CA VAL A 35 33.55 -5.39 1.26
C VAL A 35 32.31 -5.15 0.37
N ASP A 36 32.36 -4.21 -0.57
CA ASP A 36 31.30 -4.04 -1.59
C ASP A 36 31.23 -5.32 -2.43
N GLU A 37 30.60 -6.33 -1.86
CA GLU A 37 30.26 -7.57 -2.52
C GLU A 37 29.05 -7.25 -3.36
N PHE A 38 29.31 -6.98 -4.64
CA PHE A 38 28.25 -6.97 -5.62
C PHE A 38 27.55 -8.32 -5.55
N LEU A 39 26.24 -8.31 -5.27
CA LEU A 39 25.41 -9.49 -5.32
C LEU A 39 25.29 -9.92 -6.79
N VAL A 40 26.23 -10.74 -7.27
CA VAL A 40 26.26 -11.24 -8.65
C VAL A 40 25.34 -12.44 -8.76
N GLU A 41 24.07 -12.17 -9.03
CA GLU A 41 23.09 -13.21 -9.32
C GLU A 41 23.19 -13.66 -10.78
N LYS A 42 23.19 -14.99 -10.99
CA LYS A 42 23.10 -15.57 -12.33
C LYS A 42 21.68 -15.38 -12.85
N LYS A 43 21.51 -14.52 -13.85
CA LYS A 43 20.26 -14.45 -14.60
C LYS A 43 20.12 -15.68 -15.49
N SER A 44 18.89 -16.17 -15.64
CA SER A 44 18.58 -17.15 -16.67
C SER A 44 18.95 -16.59 -18.05
N PRO A 45 19.36 -17.46 -18.99
CA PRO A 45 19.62 -17.02 -20.35
C PRO A 45 18.33 -16.41 -20.93
N LEU A 46 18.50 -15.39 -21.77
CA LEU A 46 17.39 -14.82 -22.50
C LEU A 46 16.90 -15.88 -23.50
N VAL A 47 15.73 -16.46 -23.24
CA VAL A 47 15.10 -17.41 -24.16
C VAL A 47 13.98 -16.71 -24.91
N MET A 48 13.94 -16.94 -26.21
CA MET A 48 12.87 -16.46 -27.06
C MET A 48 11.60 -17.26 -26.74
N PRO A 49 10.42 -16.60 -26.61
CA PRO A 49 9.16 -17.30 -26.44
C PRO A 49 8.94 -18.31 -27.59
N PRO A 50 8.34 -19.48 -27.33
CA PRO A 50 8.09 -20.49 -28.35
C PRO A 50 7.37 -19.95 -29.60
N GLU A 51 6.48 -18.98 -29.42
CA GLU A 51 5.63 -18.39 -30.45
C GLU A 51 6.11 -17.00 -30.91
N PHE A 52 7.37 -16.61 -30.64
CA PHE A 52 7.86 -15.26 -30.98
C PHE A 52 7.74 -14.91 -32.48
N GLY A 53 7.84 -15.92 -33.34
CA GLY A 53 7.72 -15.76 -34.80
C GLY A 53 6.29 -15.88 -35.34
N GLU A 54 5.32 -16.16 -34.48
CA GLU A 54 3.95 -16.43 -34.89
C GLU A 54 3.11 -15.16 -34.77
N LEU A 55 2.44 -14.79 -35.86
CA LEU A 55 1.46 -13.72 -35.85
C LEU A 55 0.10 -14.34 -35.55
N PRO A 56 -0.74 -13.68 -34.72
CA PRO A 56 -2.10 -14.16 -34.50
C PRO A 56 -2.84 -14.24 -35.84
N ILE A 57 -3.60 -15.31 -36.03
CA ILE A 57 -4.39 -15.49 -37.24
C ILE A 57 -5.49 -14.41 -37.25
N PRO A 58 -5.59 -13.58 -38.30
CA PRO A 58 -6.63 -12.57 -38.38
C PRO A 58 -8.02 -13.23 -38.35
N GLY A 59 -8.82 -12.89 -37.33
CA GLY A 59 -10.18 -13.42 -37.17
C GLY A 59 -10.31 -14.61 -36.21
N GLU A 60 -9.21 -15.14 -35.68
CA GLU A 60 -9.25 -16.14 -34.61
C GLU A 60 -9.23 -15.44 -33.26
N VAL A 61 -10.37 -14.85 -32.89
CA VAL A 61 -10.63 -14.60 -31.47
C VAL A 61 -10.88 -15.98 -30.90
N ALA A 62 -9.96 -16.50 -30.09
CA ALA A 62 -10.26 -17.57 -29.15
C ALA A 62 -11.27 -17.01 -28.15
N VAL A 63 -12.54 -16.91 -28.58
CA VAL A 63 -13.66 -16.76 -27.67
C VAL A 63 -13.70 -18.09 -26.96
N ASN A 64 -13.08 -18.16 -25.78
CA ASN A 64 -13.44 -19.17 -24.81
C ASN A 64 -14.91 -18.90 -24.49
N GLU A 65 -15.82 -19.55 -25.23
CA GLU A 65 -17.27 -19.33 -25.16
C GLU A 65 -17.88 -19.65 -23.78
N ASN A 66 -17.08 -19.94 -22.75
CA ASN A 66 -17.55 -20.57 -21.53
C ASN A 66 -17.04 -19.99 -20.19
N GLU A 67 -16.38 -18.82 -20.12
CA GLU A 67 -16.01 -18.25 -18.80
C GLU A 67 -16.71 -16.92 -18.42
N ASP A 68 -17.07 -16.04 -19.36
CA ASP A 68 -17.48 -14.66 -18.97
C ASP A 68 -18.99 -14.41 -18.80
N GLN A 69 -19.88 -15.31 -19.23
CA GLN A 69 -21.33 -15.04 -19.14
C GLN A 69 -21.90 -15.22 -17.73
N THR A 70 -21.26 -16.04 -16.89
CA THR A 70 -21.67 -16.29 -15.50
C THR A 70 -21.39 -15.09 -14.60
N ASP A 71 -20.31 -14.36 -14.84
CA ASP A 71 -19.86 -13.28 -13.97
C ASP A 71 -20.74 -12.04 -14.09
N ILE A 72 -21.11 -11.63 -15.31
CA ILE A 72 -21.98 -10.45 -15.51
C ILE A 72 -23.37 -10.66 -14.88
N LYS A 73 -23.94 -11.85 -15.01
CA LYS A 73 -25.26 -12.16 -14.44
C LYS A 73 -25.24 -12.15 -12.91
N SER A 74 -24.12 -12.59 -12.32
CA SER A 74 -23.90 -12.53 -10.87
C SER A 74 -23.78 -11.09 -10.37
N LEU A 75 -23.09 -10.22 -11.12
CA LEU A 75 -22.92 -8.80 -10.80
C LEU A 75 -24.24 -8.02 -10.88
N LEU A 76 -25.08 -8.30 -11.89
CA LEU A 76 -26.39 -7.67 -12.08
C LEU A 76 -27.45 -8.13 -11.05
N SER A 77 -27.23 -9.28 -10.42
CA SER A 77 -28.19 -9.84 -9.45
C SER A 77 -28.06 -9.22 -8.05
N LEU A 78 -26.97 -8.49 -7.76
CA LEU A 78 -26.76 -7.82 -6.47
C LEU A 78 -27.72 -6.64 -6.23
N ASP A 79 -28.26 -6.04 -7.29
CA ASP A 79 -29.04 -4.79 -7.20
C ASP A 79 -30.52 -5.01 -6.82
N ASN A 80 -30.99 -6.26 -6.77
CA ASN A 80 -32.38 -6.56 -6.39
C ASN A 80 -32.61 -6.66 -4.87
N LYS A 81 -31.64 -6.23 -4.05
CA LYS A 81 -31.87 -6.04 -2.62
C LYS A 81 -32.41 -4.63 -2.37
N LYS A 82 -33.73 -4.51 -2.30
CA LYS A 82 -34.48 -3.34 -1.79
C LYS A 82 -33.71 -2.58 -0.69
N THR A 83 -33.26 -1.38 -1.00
CA THR A 83 -33.04 -0.32 0.00
C THR A 83 -33.63 0.97 -0.53
N LYS A 84 -34.83 1.23 -0.01
CA LYS A 84 -35.52 2.50 0.24
C LYS A 84 -35.03 3.72 -0.56
N THR A 85 -35.96 4.19 -1.40
CA THR A 85 -36.17 5.57 -1.83
C THR A 85 -35.79 6.58 -0.75
N GLU A 86 -34.82 7.45 -1.03
CA GLU A 86 -34.86 8.84 -0.54
C GLU A 86 -34.59 9.77 -1.72
N THR A 87 -35.53 10.68 -1.89
CA THR A 87 -35.69 11.61 -2.99
C THR A 87 -34.90 12.89 -2.75
N ASN A 88 -34.33 13.42 -3.84
CA ASN A 88 -33.97 14.82 -4.08
C ASN A 88 -32.77 15.40 -3.32
N THR A 89 -31.63 15.48 -4.01
CA THR A 89 -30.78 16.68 -3.91
C THR A 89 -30.36 17.07 -5.32
N THR A 90 -30.91 18.17 -5.82
CA THR A 90 -30.48 18.85 -7.04
C THR A 90 -29.00 19.17 -6.91
N GLN A 91 -28.15 18.40 -7.60
CA GLN A 91 -26.71 18.62 -7.60
C GLN A 91 -26.42 19.90 -8.38
N LYS A 92 -26.29 21.01 -7.66
CA LYS A 92 -25.75 22.27 -8.19
C LYS A 92 -24.36 21.94 -8.75
N SER A 93 -24.12 22.24 -10.02
CA SER A 93 -22.79 22.09 -10.63
C SER A 93 -21.82 23.04 -9.94
N THR A 94 -21.05 22.54 -8.99
CA THR A 94 -19.94 23.30 -8.40
C THR A 94 -18.75 23.22 -9.33
N THR A 95 -18.06 24.34 -9.50
CA THR A 95 -16.84 24.38 -10.29
C THR A 95 -15.67 23.83 -9.47
N LEU A 96 -14.56 23.51 -10.14
CA LEU A 96 -13.34 23.06 -9.47
C LEU A 96 -12.83 24.12 -8.48
N GLU A 97 -12.99 25.40 -8.81
CA GLU A 97 -12.60 26.53 -7.96
C GLU A 97 -13.38 26.54 -6.63
N ASP A 98 -14.69 26.32 -6.69
CA ASP A 98 -15.54 26.22 -5.49
C ASP A 98 -15.08 25.08 -4.57
N SER A 99 -14.69 23.94 -5.16
CA SER A 99 -14.22 22.76 -4.44
C SER A 99 -12.87 22.97 -3.75
N ILE A 100 -12.01 23.80 -4.35
CA ILE A 100 -10.70 24.15 -3.79
C ILE A 100 -10.89 25.15 -2.63
N LEU A 101 -11.75 26.16 -2.80
CA LEU A 101 -12.06 27.15 -1.76
C LEU A 101 -12.67 26.52 -0.50
N GLU A 102 -13.54 25.53 -0.66
CA GLU A 102 -14.13 24.79 0.46
C GLU A 102 -13.08 24.02 1.27
N LYS A 103 -12.10 23.39 0.60
CA LYS A 103 -10.99 22.69 1.25
C LYS A 103 -10.04 23.61 2.00
N ILE A 104 -9.85 24.84 1.53
CA ILE A 104 -8.92 25.81 2.14
C ILE A 104 -9.53 26.46 3.40
N LYS A 105 -10.86 26.54 3.48
CA LYS A 105 -11.56 27.22 4.58
C LYS A 105 -11.69 26.37 5.87
N ASN A 106 -11.32 25.09 5.83
CA ASN A 106 -11.34 24.17 6.98
C ASN A 106 -9.99 24.06 7.69
#